data_AF-A0A392QK68-F1
#
_entry.id   AF-A0A392QK68-F1
#
_cell.length_a   1.000
_cell.length_b   1.000
_cell.length_c   1.000
_cell.angle_alpha   90.00
_cell.angle_beta   90.00
_cell.angle_gamma   90.00
#
_symmetry.space_group_name_H-M   'P 1'
#
loop_
_entity.id
_entity.type
_entity.pdbx_description
1 polymer ?
#
loop_
_entity_poly.entity_id
_entity_poly.type
_entity_poly.pdbx_seq_one_letter_code
_entity_poly.pdbx_strand_id
1 'polypeptide(L)' 'MAWQAIVSSPEVAKENKHQIVETEHLMKALLEQKNGLARRIFSKVGIDNTRLLEATDKHIQRQPKV' A
#
# COMPACT_ATOMS: atom_id res chain seq x y z
N MET A 1 3.73 -11.54 -3.03
CA MET A 1 2.66 -12.51 -2.63
C MET A 1 1.86 -11.96 -1.46
N ALA A 2 0.66 -12.48 -1.15
CA ALA A 2 -0.19 -11.97 -0.06
C ALA A 2 0.55 -11.95 1.30
N TRP A 3 1.20 -13.05 1.66
CA TRP A 3 2.01 -13.13 2.89
C TRP A 3 3.13 -12.09 2.93
N GLN A 4 3.86 -11.92 1.82
CA GLN A 4 4.91 -10.92 1.72
C GLN A 4 4.39 -9.50 1.97
N ALA A 5 3.21 -9.15 1.46
CA ALA A 5 2.63 -7.83 1.71
C ALA A 5 2.27 -7.64 3.19
N ILE A 6 1.71 -8.68 3.83
CA ILE A 6 1.41 -8.67 5.28
C ILE A 6 2.69 -8.42 6.09
N VAL A 7 3.76 -9.16 5.78
CA VAL A 7 5.06 -9.03 6.46
C VAL A 7 5.73 -7.67 6.20
N SER A 8 5.50 -7.05 5.03
CA SER A 8 6.03 -5.72 4.70
C SER A 8 5.22 -4.56 5.25
N SER A 9 3.94 -4.77 5.62
CA SER A 9 3.04 -3.70 6.09
C SER A 9 3.55 -2.97 7.35
N PRO A 10 4.18 -3.64 8.33
CA PRO A 10 4.78 -2.95 9.48
C PRO A 10 5.92 -2.00 9.11
N GLU A 11 6.76 -2.34 8.11
CA GLU A 11 7.82 -1.43 7.67
C GLU A 11 7.23 -0.19 7.00
N VAL A 12 6.16 -0.38 6.20
CA VAL A 12 5.43 0.76 5.62
C VAL A 12 4.86 1.70 6.69
N ALA A 13 4.27 1.17 7.77
CA ALA A 13 3.78 1.99 8.88
C ALA A 13 4.93 2.75 9.57
N LYS A 14 6.03 2.06 9.85
CA LYS A 14 7.23 2.61 10.46
C LYS A 14 7.88 3.72 9.62
N GLU A 15 8.01 3.53 8.31
CA GLU A 15 8.51 4.54 7.37
C GLU A 15 7.67 5.82 7.38
N ASN A 16 6.36 5.69 7.66
CA ASN A 16 5.43 6.80 7.73
C ASN A 16 5.22 7.35 9.15
N LYS A 17 5.96 6.84 10.14
CA LYS A 17 5.88 7.24 11.56
C LYS A 17 4.50 6.98 12.17
N HIS A 18 3.92 5.83 11.84
CA HIS A 18 2.68 5.33 12.43
C HIS A 18 2.99 4.17 13.38
N GLN A 19 2.43 4.19 14.59
CA GLN A 19 2.61 3.12 15.59
C GLN A 19 1.72 1.90 15.34
N ILE A 20 0.61 2.09 14.62
CA ILE A 20 -0.39 1.05 14.36
C ILE A 20 -0.37 0.71 12.87
N VAL A 21 -0.35 -0.58 12.56
CA VAL A 21 -0.48 -1.06 11.19
C VAL A 21 -1.96 -1.08 10.82
N GLU A 22 -2.34 -0.10 10.02
CA GLU A 22 -3.67 0.02 9.40
C GLU A 22 -3.71 -0.51 7.95
N THR A 23 -4.91 -0.59 7.37
CA THR A 23 -5.17 -1.22 6.06
C THR A 23 -4.44 -0.58 4.88
N GLU A 24 -4.20 0.72 4.92
CA GLU A 24 -3.51 1.51 3.90
C GLU A 24 -2.04 1.11 3.76
N HIS A 25 -1.40 0.67 4.84
CA HIS A 25 -0.03 0.15 4.80
C HIS A 25 0.04 -1.17 4.04
N LEU A 26 -0.95 -2.05 4.27
CA LEU A 26 -1.12 -3.27 3.49
C LEU A 26 -1.45 -2.97 2.03
N MET A 27 -2.30 -1.98 1.77
CA MET A 27 -2.62 -1.54 0.42
C MET A 27 -1.37 -1.07 -0.33
N LYS A 28 -0.53 -0.22 0.29
CA LYS A 28 0.74 0.21 -0.29
C LYS A 28 1.66 -0.99 -0.56
N ALA A 29 1.84 -1.88 0.43
CA ALA A 29 2.68 -3.08 0.28
C ALA A 29 2.19 -4.02 -0.85
N LEU A 30 0.87 -4.12 -1.07
CA LEU A 30 0.29 -4.87 -2.18
C LEU A 30 0.52 -4.18 -3.53
N LEU A 31 0.41 -2.85 -3.59
CA LEU A 31 0.59 -2.03 -4.79
C LEU A 31 2.06 -1.84 -5.18
N GLU A 32 3.01 -2.00 -4.28
CA GLU A 32 4.45 -1.98 -4.61
C GLU A 32 4.92 -3.23 -5.36
N GLN A 33 4.18 -4.34 -5.23
CA GLN A 33 4.45 -5.57 -5.98
C GLN A 33 4.10 -5.36 -7.46
N LYS A 34 5.07 -4.92 -8.28
CA LYS A 34 4.88 -4.59 -9.71
C LYS A 34 4.12 -5.67 -10.51
N ASN A 35 4.37 -6.94 -10.21
CA ASN A 35 3.72 -8.10 -10.83
C ASN A 35 2.74 -8.82 -9.88
N GLY A 36 2.24 -8.13 -8.86
CA GLY A 36 1.35 -8.65 -7.83
C GLY A 36 -0.09 -8.84 -8.31
N LEU A 37 -0.85 -9.68 -7.58
CA LEU A 37 -2.26 -9.95 -7.89
C LEU A 37 -3.13 -8.68 -7.75
N ALA A 38 -2.89 -7.86 -6.73
CA ALA A 38 -3.63 -6.61 -6.51
C ALA A 38 -3.57 -5.71 -7.76
N ARG A 39 -2.37 -5.49 -8.30
CA ARG A 39 -2.19 -4.70 -9.53
C ARG A 39 -2.93 -5.27 -10.72
N ARG A 40 -2.90 -6.60 -10.91
CA ARG A 40 -3.65 -7.27 -11.99
C ARG A 40 -5.16 -7.10 -11.85
N ILE A 41 -5.69 -7.19 -10.63
CA ILE A 41 -7.12 -6.98 -10.36
C ILE A 41 -7.52 -5.55 -10.73
N PHE A 42 -6.77 -4.54 -10.26
CA PHE A 42 -7.05 -3.14 -10.56
C PHE A 42 -6.92 -2.84 -12.06
N SER A 43 -5.90 -3.36 -12.74
CA SER A 43 -5.78 -3.22 -14.20
C SER A 43 -6.95 -3.86 -14.96
N LYS A 44 -7.45 -5.02 -14.50
CA LYS A 44 -8.58 -5.71 -15.13
C LYS A 44 -9.88 -4.90 -15.09
N VAL A 45 -10.02 -4.01 -14.11
CA VAL A 45 -11.17 -3.09 -13.98
C VAL A 45 -10.86 -1.67 -14.47
N GLY A 46 -9.76 -1.47 -15.20
CA GLY A 46 -9.42 -0.19 -15.82
C GLY A 46 -8.78 0.85 -14.89
N ILE A 47 -8.30 0.43 -13.71
CA ILE A 47 -7.64 1.33 -12.76
C ILE A 47 -6.13 1.41 -13.06
N ASP A 48 -5.62 2.64 -13.11
CA ASP A 48 -4.19 2.95 -13.19
C ASP A 48 -3.51 2.71 -11.83
N ASN A 49 -2.65 1.68 -11.77
CA ASN A 49 -1.95 1.30 -10.55
C ASN A 49 -0.93 2.34 -10.06
N THR A 50 -0.36 3.14 -10.97
CA THR A 50 0.57 4.21 -10.58
C THR A 50 -0.19 5.30 -9.84
N ARG A 51 -1.31 5.74 -10.42
CA ARG A 51 -2.20 6.73 -9.76
C ARG A 51 -2.78 6.21 -8.45
N LEU A 52 -3.15 4.93 -8.39
CA LEU A 52 -3.68 4.31 -7.18
C LEU A 52 -2.63 4.22 -6.07
N LEU A 53 -1.38 3.89 -6.41
CA LEU A 53 -0.27 3.90 -5.47
C LEU A 53 0.00 5.32 -4.95
N GLU A 54 0.08 6.32 -5.84
CA GLU A 54 0.24 7.73 -5.45
C GLU A 54 -0.90 8.23 -4.54
N ALA A 55 -2.15 7.83 -4.82
CA ALA A 55 -3.29 8.18 -3.99
C ALA A 55 -3.20 7.53 -2.60
N THR A 56 -2.74 6.27 -2.54
CA THR A 56 -2.50 5.54 -1.29
C THR A 56 -1.39 6.22 -0.48
N ASP A 57 -0.27 6.59 -1.12
CA ASP A 57 0.83 7.30 -0.46
C ASP A 57 0.38 8.66 0.09
N LYS A 58 -0.38 9.43 -0.70
CA LYS A 58 -0.95 10.71 -0.25
C LYS A 58 -1.91 10.52 0.92
N HIS A 59 -2.68 9.43 0.95
CA HIS A 59 -3.58 9.14 2.06
C HIS A 59 -2.78 8.88 3.35
N ILE A 60 -1.78 8.00 3.28
CA ILE A 60 -0.89 7.69 4.41
C ILE A 60 -0.20 8.97 4.92
N GLN A 61 0.38 9.79 4.03
CA GLN A 61 1.12 11.00 4.41
C GLN A 61 0.29 12.08 5.11
N ARG A 62 -1.03 12.09 4.92
CA ARG A 62 -1.95 13.06 5.55
C ARG A 62 -2.31 12.72 6.98
N GLN A 63 -2.01 11.50 7.42
CA GLN A 63 -2.35 11.04 8.75
C GLN A 63 -1.36 11.62 9.80
N PRO A 64 -1.78 11.72 11.07
CA PRO A 64 -0.92 12.17 12.15
C PRO A 64 0.31 11.27 12.31
N LYS A 65 1.47 11.90 12.52
CA LYS A 65 2.74 11.22 12.79
C LYS A 65 2.98 11.18 14.29
N VAL A 66 3.49 10.05 14.78
CA VAL A 66 3.83 9.83 16.20
C VAL A 66 5.31 9.54 16.38
#